data_AF-A0A918FFR8-F1
#
_entry.id   AF-A0A918FFR8-F1
#
_cell.length_a   1.000
_cell.length_b   1.000
_cell.length_c   1.000
_cell.angle_alpha   90.00
_cell.angle_beta   90.00
_cell.angle_gamma   90.00
#
_symmetry.space_group_name_H-M   'P 1'
#
loop_
_entity.id
_entity.type
_entity.pdbx_description
1 polymer ?
#
loop_
_entity_poly.entity_id
_entity_poly.type
_entity_poly.pdbx_seq_one_letter_code
_entity_poly.pdbx_strand_id
1 'polypeptide(L)' 'MRYVSGFVRFWYDFIVGDDWRVAAAVIASLALTALLVHTRIAWVVVPLAVLVFLGVSLHRAAKPK' A
#
# COMPACT_ATOMS: atom_id res chain seq x y z
N MET A 1 24.77 -0.59 -18.32
CA MET A 1 23.31 -0.80 -18.53
C MET A 1 22.72 -1.86 -17.60
N ARG A 2 23.31 -3.06 -17.49
CA ARG A 2 22.78 -4.17 -16.64
C ARG A 2 22.63 -3.86 -15.15
N TYR A 3 23.50 -3.00 -14.59
CA TYR A 3 23.41 -2.58 -13.18
C TYR A 3 22.26 -1.59 -12.92
N VAL A 4 22.00 -0.67 -13.88
CA VAL A 4 20.92 0.30 -13.78
C VAL A 4 19.56 -0.39 -13.87
N SER A 5 19.42 -1.34 -14.80
CA SER A 5 18.19 -2.13 -14.93
C SER A 5 17.94 -3.03 -13.71
N GLY A 6 18.99 -3.62 -13.16
CA GLY A 6 18.89 -4.42 -11.93
C GLY A 6 18.46 -3.58 -10.73
N PHE A 7 19.01 -2.37 -10.61
CA PHE A 7 18.64 -1.44 -9.54
C PHE A 7 17.18 -0.99 -9.61
N VAL A 8 16.70 -0.57 -10.79
CA VAL A 8 15.29 -0.15 -10.97
C VAL A 8 14.33 -1.31 -10.70
N ARG A 9 14.64 -2.49 -11.22
CA ARG A 9 13.80 -3.67 -11.01
C ARG A 9 13.78 -4.10 -9.55
N PHE A 10 14.92 -4.04 -8.86
CA PHE A 10 14.99 -4.28 -7.42
C PHE A 10 14.08 -3.30 -6.66
N TRP A 11 14.13 -2.01 -6.94
CA TRP A 11 13.27 -1.03 -6.28
C TRP A 11 11.79 -1.25 -6.58
N TYR A 12 11.45 -1.64 -7.81
CA TYR A 12 10.08 -1.99 -8.17
C TYR A 12 9.61 -3.22 -7.38
N ASP A 13 10.38 -4.30 -7.38
CA ASP A 13 10.06 -5.54 -6.66
C ASP A 13 10.08 -5.32 -5.12
N PHE A 14 10.87 -4.38 -4.60
CA PHE A 14 10.92 -4.06 -3.17
C PHE A 14 9.77 -3.14 -2.70
N ILE A 15 9.46 -2.09 -3.47
CA ILE A 15 8.42 -1.10 -3.10
C ILE A 15 7.03 -1.60 -3.46
N VAL A 16 6.87 -2.16 -4.66
CA VAL A 16 5.57 -2.60 -5.18
C VAL A 16 5.31 -4.05 -4.77
N GLY A 17 6.34 -4.89 -4.81
CA GLY A 17 6.21 -6.31 -4.53
C GLY A 17 5.38 -7.04 -5.59
N ASP A 18 4.83 -8.17 -5.16
CA ASP A 18 3.96 -9.06 -5.93
C ASP A 18 2.61 -8.40 -6.30
N ASP A 19 2.04 -7.58 -5.42
CA ASP A 19 0.71 -6.96 -5.64
C ASP A 19 0.77 -5.42 -5.61
N TRP A 20 0.66 -4.82 -6.80
CA TRP A 20 0.59 -3.36 -6.99
C TRP A 20 -0.57 -2.69 -6.24
N ARG A 21 -1.61 -3.45 -5.89
CA ARG A 21 -2.77 -2.92 -5.15
C ARG A 21 -2.37 -2.44 -3.76
N VAL A 22 -1.39 -3.09 -3.13
CA VAL A 22 -0.89 -2.68 -1.81
C VAL A 22 -0.12 -1.36 -1.92
N ALA A 23 0.69 -1.18 -2.96
CA ALA A 23 1.36 0.10 -3.20
C ALA A 23 0.34 1.24 -3.44
N ALA A 24 -0.68 0.98 -4.27
CA ALA A 24 -1.76 1.94 -4.51
C ALA A 24 -2.55 2.27 -3.22
N ALA A 25 -2.78 1.28 -2.36
CA ALA A 25 -3.38 1.44 -1.04
C ALA A 25 -2.64 2.46 -0.18
N VAL A 26 -1.32 2.28 -0.09
CA VAL A 26 -0.45 3.10 0.74
C VAL A 26 -0.46 4.53 0.22
N ILE A 27 -0.30 4.72 -1.09
CA ILE A 27 -0.35 6.05 -1.72
C ILE A 27 -1.70 6.73 -1.43
N ALA A 28 -2.82 6.03 -1.63
CA ALA A 28 -4.15 6.58 -1.36
C ALA A 28 -4.34 6.94 0.13
N SER A 29 -3.85 6.11 1.05
CA SER A 29 -3.95 6.35 2.49
C SER A 29 -3.13 7.56 2.93
N LEU A 30 -1.92 7.71 2.38
CA LEU A 30 -1.06 8.86 2.64
C LEU A 30 -1.64 10.15 2.07
N ALA A 31 -2.18 10.10 0.85
CA ALA A 31 -2.88 11.24 0.24
C ALA A 31 -4.08 11.68 1.08
N LEU A 32 -4.89 10.72 1.55
CA LEU A 32 -6.02 11.00 2.43
C LEU A 32 -5.56 11.58 3.78
N THR A 33 -4.47 11.04 4.35
CA THR A 33 -3.87 11.56 5.58
C THR A 33 -3.39 13.00 5.41
N ALA A 34 -2.75 13.31 4.28
CA ALA A 34 -2.29 14.67 3.96
C ALA A 34 -3.45 15.67 3.85
N LEU A 35 -4.56 15.26 3.23
CA LEU A 35 -5.78 16.08 3.16
C LEU A 35 -6.39 16.32 4.55
N LEU A 36 -6.33 15.32 5.43
CA LEU A 36 -6.94 15.37 6.75
C LEU A 36 -5.98 15.88 7.84
N VAL A 37 -4.74 16.26 7.53
CA VAL A 37 -3.67 16.53 8.53
C VAL A 37 -4.05 17.58 9.58
N HIS A 38 -4.89 18.56 9.22
CA HIS A 38 -5.36 19.61 10.13
C HIS A 38 -6.58 19.19 10.96
N THR A 39 -7.09 17.98 10.76
CA THR A 39 -8.21 17.41 11.52
C THR A 39 -7.69 16.52 12.64
N ARG A 40 -8.50 16.33 13.69
CA ARG A 40 -8.20 15.38 14.78
C ARG A 40 -8.27 13.91 14.35
N ILE A 41 -8.68 13.64 13.10
CA ILE A 41 -8.98 12.31 12.58
C ILE A 41 -7.86 11.78 11.68
N ALA A 42 -6.90 12.62 11.29
CA ALA A 42 -5.81 12.25 10.37
C ALA A 42 -5.05 10.99 10.81
N TRP A 43 -4.82 10.86 12.11
CA TRP A 43 -4.07 9.75 12.68
C TRP A 43 -4.80 8.40 12.55
N VAL A 44 -6.14 8.39 12.45
CA VAL A 44 -6.95 7.16 12.31
C VAL A 44 -6.92 6.62 10.88
N VAL A 45 -6.62 7.48 9.90
CA VAL A 45 -6.65 7.12 8.48
C VAL A 45 -5.73 5.94 8.18
N VAL A 46 -4.48 5.98 8.65
CA VAL A 46 -3.50 4.91 8.38
C VAL A 46 -3.86 3.60 9.09
N PRO A 47 -4.15 3.55 10.40
CA PRO A 47 -4.61 2.32 11.06
C PRO A 47 -5.84 1.71 10.41
N LEU A 48 -6.83 2.53 10.05
CA LEU A 48 -8.08 2.05 9.46
C LEU A 48 -7.84 1.53 8.03
N ALA A 49 -6.99 2.19 7.25
CA ALA A 49 -6.55 1.70 5.96
C ALA A 49 -5.83 0.34 6.06
N VAL A 50 -4.95 0.16 7.06
CA VAL A 50 -4.27 -1.12 7.31
C VAL A 50 -5.27 -2.22 7.62
N LEU A 51 -6.25 -1.97 8.49
CA LEU A 51 -7.29 -2.95 8.82
C LEU A 51 -8.11 -3.35 7.59
N VAL A 52 -8.52 -2.36 6.78
CA VAL A 52 -9.28 -2.60 5.55
C VAL A 52 -8.45 -3.40 4.55
N PHE A 53 -7.21 -3.00 4.27
CA PHE A 53 -6.37 -3.69 3.30
C PHE A 53 -5.99 -5.09 3.73
N LEU A 54 -5.67 -5.28 5.01
CA LEU A 54 -5.41 -6.60 5.57
C LEU A 54 -6.66 -7.48 5.45
N GLY A 55 -7.84 -6.96 5.83
CA GLY A 55 -9.10 -7.67 5.72
C GLY A 55 -9.42 -8.08 4.28
N VAL A 56 -9.24 -7.18 3.31
CA VAL A 56 -9.42 -7.48 1.88
C VAL A 56 -8.40 -8.50 1.39
N SER A 57 -7.14 -8.37 1.79
CA SER A 57 -6.07 -9.31 1.42
C SER A 57 -6.37 -10.72 1.93
N LEU A 58 -6.70 -10.83 3.23
CA LEU A 58 -7.08 -12.08 3.86
C LEU A 58 -8.34 -12.67 3.22
N HIS A 59 -9.36 -11.85 2.95
CA HIS A 59 -10.58 -12.32 2.31
C HIS A 59 -10.33 -12.85 0.89
N ARG A 60 -9.42 -12.23 0.12
CA ARG A 60 -9.02 -12.74 -1.19
C ARG A 60 -8.24 -14.04 -1.09
N ALA A 61 -7.33 -14.15 -0.13
CA ALA A 61 -6.53 -15.36 0.10
C ALA A 61 -7.38 -16.53 0.62
N ALA A 62 -8.41 -16.25 1.43
CA ALA A 62 -9.26 -17.25 2.06
C ALA A 62 -10.42 -17.73 1.18
N LYS A 63 -10.67 -17.09 0.02
CA LYS A 63 -11.69 -17.58 -0.92
C LYS A 63 -11.25 -18.93 -1.50
N PRO A 64 -12.02 -20.02 -1.30
CA PRO A 64 -11.73 -21.29 -1.96
C PRO A 64 -11.89 -21.12 -3.48
N LYS A 65 -11.03 -21.81 -4.24
CA LYS A 65 -11.11 -21.89 -5.70
C LYS A 65 -12.40 -22.56 -6.16
#